data_AF-A0A519KJT4-F1
#
_entry.id   AF-A0A519KJT4-F1
#
_cell.length_a   1.000
_cell.length_b   1.000
_cell.length_c   1.000
_cell.angle_alpha   90.00
_cell.angle_beta   90.00
_cell.angle_gamma   90.00
#
_symmetry.space_group_name_H-M   'P 1'
#
loop_
_entity.id
_entity.type
_entity.pdbx_description
1 polymer ?
#
loop_
_entity_poly.entity_id
_entity_poly.type
_entity_poly.pdbx_seq_one_letter_code
_entity_poly.pdbx_strand_id
1 'polypeptide(L)' 'MIDTPTPPATADELRAAILDRYESLSKRLQQIARYVLDEPNAVALETLAVLADRSGVQPSAIVRFAKTFGYD' A
#
# COMPACT_ATOMS: atom_id res chain seq x y z
N MET A 1 -11.05 -17.41 12.69
CA MET A 1 -10.06 -16.44 13.19
C MET A 1 -9.63 -15.65 11.98
N ILE A 2 -10.07 -14.39 11.84
CA ILE A 2 -9.53 -13.52 10.80
C ILE A 2 -8.15 -13.14 11.34
N ASP A 3 -7.11 -13.74 10.79
CA ASP A 3 -5.72 -13.37 11.08
C ASP A 3 -5.56 -11.95 10.53
N THR A 4 -5.79 -10.95 11.38
CA THR A 4 -5.53 -9.57 11.01
C THR A 4 -4.01 -9.46 10.92
N PRO A 5 -3.43 -9.24 9.73
CA PRO A 5 -1.98 -9.18 9.61
C PRO A 5 -1.47 -8.08 10.53
N THR A 6 -0.43 -8.37 11.32
CA THR A 6 0.27 -7.34 12.08
C THR A 6 0.84 -6.33 11.09
N PRO A 7 0.58 -5.02 11.25
CA PRO A 7 1.08 -4.02 10.32
C PRO A 7 2.61 -4.02 10.30
N PRO A 8 3.24 -3.96 9.12
CA PRO A 8 4.68 -3.79 9.00
C PRO A 8 5.16 -2.53 9.74
N ALA A 9 6.20 -2.66 10.56
CA ALA A 9 6.72 -1.56 11.37
C ALA A 9 7.82 -0.78 10.65
N THR A 10 8.41 -1.34 9.60
CA THR A 10 9.48 -0.72 8.80
C THR A 10 9.15 -0.70 7.31
N ALA A 11 9.82 0.19 6.56
CA ALA A 11 9.68 0.26 5.11
C ALA A 11 10.08 -1.05 4.41
N ASP A 12 11.13 -1.71 4.92
CA ASP A 12 11.59 -3.00 4.40
C ASP A 12 10.57 -4.12 4.65
N GLU A 13 9.97 -4.16 5.84
CA GLU A 13 8.88 -5.11 6.15
C GLU A 13 7.66 -4.85 5.26
N LEU A 14 7.29 -3.59 5.03
CA LEU A 14 6.19 -3.25 4.13
C LEU A 14 6.49 -3.68 2.70
N ARG A 15 7.71 -3.42 2.22
CA ARG A 15 8.17 -3.86 0.90
C ARG A 15 8.10 -5.38 0.75
N ALA A 16 8.59 -6.12 1.73
CA ALA A 16 8.53 -7.58 1.74
C ALA A 16 7.07 -8.07 1.71
N ALA A 17 6.21 -7.52 2.57
CA ALA A 17 4.80 -7.89 2.62
C ALA A 17 4.07 -7.59 1.30
N ILE A 18 4.38 -6.48 0.63
CA ILE A 18 3.81 -6.14 -0.68
C ILE A 18 4.22 -7.17 -1.73
N LEU A 19 5.51 -7.53 -1.78
CA LEU A 19 6.03 -8.50 -2.76
C LEU A 19 5.42 -9.89 -2.57
N ASP A 20 5.34 -10.36 -1.33
CA ASP A 20 4.78 -11.69 -0.99
C ASP A 20 3.30 -11.81 -1.38
N ARG A 21 2.55 -10.71 -1.32
CA ARG A 21 1.10 -10.68 -1.55
C ARG A 21 0.72 -10.14 -2.92
N TYR A 22 1.67 -9.65 -3.70
CA TYR A 22 1.42 -8.85 -4.91
C TYR A 22 0.44 -9.54 -5.88
N GLU A 23 0.65 -10.83 -6.16
CA GLU A 23 -0.18 -11.61 -7.09
C GLU A 23 -1.62 -11.83 -6.59
N SER A 24 -1.85 -11.77 -5.27
CA SER A 24 -3.18 -11.88 -4.66
C SER A 24 -3.95 -10.55 -4.59
N LEU A 25 -3.28 -9.42 -4.83
CA LEU A 25 -3.90 -8.11 -4.82
C LEU A 25 -4.78 -7.92 -6.07
N SER A 26 -5.91 -7.23 -5.91
CA SER A 26 -6.69 -6.78 -7.08
C SER A 26 -5.85 -5.85 -7.98
N LYS A 27 -6.20 -5.72 -9.26
CA LYS A 27 -5.48 -4.84 -10.21
C LYS A 27 -5.30 -3.41 -9.70
N ARG A 28 -6.32 -2.87 -9.03
CA ARG A 28 -6.29 -1.55 -8.40
C ARG A 28 -5.28 -1.48 -7.24
N LEU A 29 -5.19 -2.52 -6.43
CA LEU A 29 -4.23 -2.61 -5.33
C LEU A 29 -2.80 -2.89 -5.82
N GLN A 30 -2.63 -3.66 -6.91
CA GLN A 30 -1.35 -3.87 -7.59
C GLN A 30 -0.79 -2.55 -8.17
N GLN A 31 -1.67 -1.68 -8.69
CA GLN A 31 -1.30 -0.35 -9.16
C GLN A 31 -0.72 0.51 -8.02
N ILE A 32 -1.37 0.53 -6.87
CA ILE A 32 -0.91 1.25 -5.68
C ILE A 32 0.39 0.63 -5.15
N ALA A 33 0.45 -0.70 -5.03
CA ALA A 33 1.65 -1.43 -4.62
C ALA A 33 2.87 -1.05 -5.48
N ARG A 34 2.70 -1.00 -6.81
CA ARG A 34 3.79 -0.64 -7.71
C ARG A 34 4.28 0.78 -7.46
N TYR A 35 3.36 1.74 -7.34
CA TYR A 35 3.75 3.12 -6.99
C TYR A 35 4.51 3.17 -5.66
N VAL A 36 4.08 2.43 -4.64
CA VAL A 36 4.77 2.39 -3.33
C VAL A 36 6.17 1.80 -3.44
N LEU A 37 6.36 0.78 -4.27
CA LEU A 37 7.65 0.14 -4.50
C LEU A 37 8.61 0.99 -5.34
N ASP A 38 8.07 1.71 -6.32
CA ASP A 38 8.84 2.53 -7.26
C ASP A 38 9.20 3.91 -6.64
N GLU A 39 8.30 4.48 -5.81
CA GLU A 39 8.40 5.84 -5.25
C GLU A 39 8.29 5.87 -3.71
N PRO A 40 9.15 5.15 -2.95
CA PRO A 40 9.02 5.02 -1.50
C PRO A 40 9.18 6.36 -0.76
N ASN A 41 10.00 7.28 -1.28
CA ASN A 41 10.17 8.62 -0.69
C ASN A 41 8.91 9.46 -0.82
N ALA A 42 8.18 9.37 -1.94
CA ALA A 42 6.94 10.11 -2.13
C ALA A 42 5.89 9.64 -1.12
N VAL A 43 5.79 8.32 -0.89
CA VAL A 43 4.87 7.75 0.11
C VAL A 43 5.13 8.28 1.52
N ALA A 44 6.39 8.53 1.88
CA ALA A 44 6.77 9.03 3.19
C ALA A 44 6.52 10.54 3.38
N LEU A 45 6.50 11.33 2.30
CA LEU A 45 6.51 12.79 2.38
C LEU A 45 5.21 13.46 1.93
N GLU A 46 4.42 12.77 1.10
CA GLU A 46 3.23 13.33 0.47
C GLU A 46 1.94 12.97 1.21
N THR A 47 0.88 13.73 0.96
CA THR A 47 -0.43 13.44 1.53
C THR A 47 -1.12 12.28 0.81
N LEU A 48 -2.07 11.61 1.48
CA LEU A 48 -2.93 10.59 0.87
C LEU A 48 -3.62 11.06 -0.44
N ALA A 49 -4.01 12.33 -0.50
CA ALA A 49 -4.65 12.89 -1.69
C ALA A 49 -3.68 12.98 -2.87
N VAL A 50 -2.45 13.44 -2.63
CA VAL A 50 -1.39 13.52 -3.66
C VAL A 50 -0.97 12.14 -4.11
N LEU A 51 -0.80 11.18 -3.19
CA LEU A 51 -0.47 9.80 -3.53
C LEU A 51 -1.55 9.15 -4.38
N ALA A 52 -2.82 9.38 -4.05
CA ALA A 52 -3.94 8.87 -4.82
C ALA A 52 -3.94 9.42 -6.24
N ASP A 53 -3.78 10.73 -6.39
CA ASP A 53 -3.71 11.41 -7.69
C ASP A 53 -2.55 10.87 -8.55
N ARG A 54 -1.33 10.83 -8.01
CA ARG A 54 -0.15 10.29 -8.70
C ARG A 54 -0.26 8.81 -9.05
N SER A 55 -0.93 8.04 -8.21
CA SER A 55 -1.21 6.62 -8.46
C SER A 55 -2.37 6.40 -9.43
N GLY A 56 -3.10 7.44 -9.86
CA GLY A 56 -4.31 7.32 -10.69
C GLY A 56 -5.48 6.65 -9.98
N VAL A 57 -5.57 6.80 -8.66
CA VAL A 57 -6.61 6.20 -7.81
C VAL A 57 -7.35 7.21 -6.96
N GLN A 58 -8.44 6.77 -6.30
CA GLN A 58 -9.13 7.59 -5.30
C GLN A 58 -8.48 7.43 -3.92
N PRO A 59 -8.51 8.43 -3.02
CA PRO A 59 -7.92 8.34 -1.68
C PRO A 59 -8.42 7.14 -0.86
N SER A 60 -9.69 6.78 -1.00
CA SER A 60 -10.28 5.60 -0.35
C SER A 60 -9.62 4.28 -0.77
N ALA A 61 -9.06 4.21 -1.98
CA ALA A 61 -8.31 3.04 -2.44
C ALA A 61 -6.94 2.93 -1.76
N ILE A 62 -6.28 4.05 -1.46
CA ILE A 62 -5.04 4.07 -0.67
C ILE A 62 -5.31 3.59 0.76
N VAL A 63 -6.40 4.06 1.38
CA VAL A 63 -6.82 3.58 2.72
C VAL A 63 -7.11 2.07 2.69
N ARG A 64 -7.83 1.58 1.67
CA ARG A 64 -8.10 0.14 1.52
C ARG A 64 -6.81 -0.67 1.31
N PHE A 65 -5.86 -0.12 0.58
CA PHE A 65 -4.54 -0.71 0.39
C PHE A 65 -3.83 -0.86 1.75
N ALA A 66 -3.72 0.21 2.54
CA ALA A 66 -3.12 0.17 3.87
C ALA A 66 -3.79 -0.87 4.79
N LYS A 67 -5.14 -0.91 4.81
CA LYS A 67 -5.90 -1.90 5.57
C LYS A 67 -5.63 -3.35 5.16
N THR A 68 -5.27 -3.58 3.90
CA THR A 68 -4.90 -4.93 3.42
C THR A 68 -3.62 -5.46 4.09
N PHE A 69 -2.77 -4.54 4.57
CA PHE A 69 -1.54 -4.84 5.31
C PHE A 69 -1.68 -4.65 6.83
N GLY A 70 -2.88 -4.40 7.35
CA GLY A 70 -3.14 -4.36 8.79
C GLY A 70 -2.98 -2.98 9.46
N TYR A 71 -2.82 -1.92 8.68
CA TYR A 71 -2.86 -0.54 9.20
C TYR A 71 -4.31 -0.09 9.41
N ASP A 72 -4.55 0.75 10.43
CA ASP A 72 -5.86 1.32 10.76
C ASP A 72 -6.11 2.72 10.14
#